data_AF-A0A2L0ATZ6-F1
#
_entry.id   AF-A0A2L0ATZ6-F1
#
_cell.length_a   1.000
_cell.length_b   1.000
_cell.length_c   1.000
_cell.angle_alpha   90.00
_cell.angle_beta   90.00
_cell.angle_gamma   90.00
#
_symmetry.space_group_name_H-M   'P 1'
#
loop_
_entity.id
_entity.type
_entity.pdbx_description
1 polymer ?
#
loop_
_entity_poly.entity_id
_entity_poly.type
_entity_poly.pdbx_seq_one_letter_code
_entity_poly.pdbx_strand_id
1 'polypeptide(L)'
;RQRGITIQSAATYTLWQDHNINIIDTPGHVDFTVEVERALRVLDGAILVLCAVGGVQSQSLTVNRQMKRYNVPCLGFINKLDRQGADPYRVLSQMRSKMHHHAAFIQLPIGLEGNCKGIVDLVRQRAIYFEGSFGEELRYDEIPKDLRTESEERKHELIEHLSNVDENLGELYLEEKAITEEDIKGAIRRTCLKRTFTPILVGTALKNKGVQPLLDAVLDYLPNPGEVSNYALKEKPDCEPEKVPLDPSRTGKSPFVALAFKLEAGRFGQLTYMRCYQGMLKKGDSIYNARTLRKVRIARLVRLHSNTMEDVNEVYAGDIFALFGVDCASGDTFVIDPKNGISLESIYVPEPVVSMSINPANNKDRDSFSKAIARFTKEDPTFHFFFDSDNKETIVSG
;
A
#
# COMPACT_ATOMS: atom_id res chain seq x y z
N ARG A 1 -8.57 -5.35 18.16
CA ARG A 1 -9.73 -6.27 18.33
C ARG A 1 -10.89 -5.64 19.12
N GLN A 2 -10.72 -5.19 20.37
CA GLN A 2 -11.84 -4.62 21.16
C GLN A 2 -12.44 -3.32 20.56
N ARG A 3 -11.63 -2.47 19.92
CA ARG A 3 -12.07 -1.20 19.35
C ARG A 3 -12.47 -1.24 17.87
N GLY A 4 -12.34 -2.39 17.19
CA GLY A 4 -12.68 -2.52 15.76
C GLY A 4 -11.87 -1.65 14.79
N ILE A 5 -10.75 -1.06 15.24
CA ILE A 5 -9.85 -0.23 14.42
C ILE A 5 -8.50 -0.93 14.23
N THR A 6 -7.91 -0.76 13.04
CA THR A 6 -6.52 -1.15 12.75
C THR A 6 -5.60 -0.09 13.33
N ILE A 7 -4.59 -0.53 14.11
CA ILE A 7 -3.60 0.35 14.78
C ILE A 7 -2.23 0.15 14.14
N GLN A 8 -1.80 -1.11 14.02
CA GLN A 8 -0.58 -1.49 13.34
C GLN A 8 -0.91 -2.08 11.98
N SER A 9 -0.05 -1.84 10.99
CA SER A 9 -0.26 -2.38 9.66
C SER A 9 -0.18 -3.91 9.66
N ALA A 10 -1.14 -4.60 9.05
CA ALA A 10 -1.14 -6.06 8.96
C ALA A 10 -0.64 -6.49 7.58
N ALA A 11 0.34 -7.39 7.52
CA ALA A 11 0.84 -7.94 6.26
C ALA A 11 0.35 -9.37 6.09
N THR A 12 -0.22 -9.68 4.93
CA THR A 12 -0.63 -11.02 4.53
C THR A 12 -0.32 -11.23 3.05
N TYR A 13 -0.14 -12.47 2.61
CA TYR A 13 -0.12 -12.78 1.17
C TYR A 13 -1.32 -13.66 0.80
N THR A 14 -1.74 -13.58 -0.46
CA THR A 14 -2.76 -14.44 -1.06
C THR A 14 -2.42 -14.76 -2.51
N LEU A 15 -3.02 -15.81 -3.05
CA LEU A 15 -2.92 -16.17 -4.47
C LEU A 15 -4.23 -15.80 -5.18
N TRP A 16 -4.13 -15.10 -6.31
CA TRP A 16 -5.25 -14.79 -7.19
C TRP A 16 -4.84 -15.08 -8.63
N GLN A 17 -5.53 -15.99 -9.32
CA GLN A 17 -5.24 -16.40 -10.70
C GLN A 17 -3.74 -16.70 -10.93
N ASP A 18 -3.14 -17.54 -10.07
CA ASP A 18 -1.72 -17.90 -10.09
C ASP A 18 -0.72 -16.75 -9.83
N HIS A 19 -1.20 -15.55 -9.47
CA HIS A 19 -0.38 -14.42 -9.07
C HIS A 19 -0.34 -14.28 -7.55
N ASN A 20 0.85 -14.01 -7.00
CA ASN A 20 1.02 -13.74 -5.58
C ASN A 20 0.79 -12.25 -5.28
N ILE A 21 -0.15 -11.95 -4.39
CA ILE A 21 -0.49 -10.60 -3.95
C ILE A 21 -0.13 -10.47 -2.47
N ASN A 22 0.84 -9.59 -2.17
CA ASN A 22 1.16 -9.20 -0.81
C ASN A 22 0.32 -7.98 -0.43
N ILE A 23 -0.56 -8.13 0.57
CA ILE A 23 -1.45 -7.09 1.05
C ILE A 23 -0.91 -6.55 2.37
N ILE A 24 -0.77 -5.22 2.44
CA ILE A 24 -0.50 -4.51 3.69
C ILE A 24 -1.74 -3.67 4.01
N ASP A 25 -2.48 -4.06 5.05
CA ASP A 25 -3.59 -3.27 5.58
C ASP A 25 -3.03 -2.14 6.44
N THR A 26 -3.34 -0.89 6.08
CA THR A 26 -2.82 0.30 6.75
C THR A 26 -3.87 0.95 7.65
N PRO A 27 -3.51 1.50 8.81
CA PRO A 27 -4.45 2.24 9.64
C PRO A 27 -4.94 3.50 8.93
N GLY A 28 -6.25 3.77 9.01
CA GLY A 28 -6.88 4.96 8.41
C GLY A 28 -7.00 6.17 9.35
N HIS A 29 -6.46 6.08 10.57
CA HIS A 29 -6.58 7.14 11.58
C HIS A 29 -5.38 8.10 11.52
N VAL A 30 -5.62 9.38 11.85
CA VAL A 30 -4.64 10.47 11.73
C VAL A 30 -3.40 10.24 12.60
N ASP A 31 -3.62 9.71 13.80
CA ASP A 31 -2.56 9.45 14.79
C ASP A 31 -1.59 8.34 14.35
N PHE A 32 -1.94 7.51 13.36
CA PHE A 32 -1.09 6.43 12.85
C PHE A 32 -0.60 6.69 11.43
N THR A 33 -0.45 7.96 11.07
CA THR A 33 0.04 8.37 9.74
C THR A 33 1.44 7.86 9.42
N VAL A 34 2.31 7.65 10.42
CA VAL A 34 3.65 7.05 10.23
C VAL A 34 3.60 5.61 9.74
N GLU A 35 2.60 4.83 10.18
CA GLU A 35 2.39 3.47 9.69
C GLU A 35 2.00 3.46 8.21
N VAL A 36 1.22 4.46 7.77
CA VAL A 36 0.88 4.65 6.36
C VAL A 36 2.11 5.07 5.54
N GLU A 37 2.93 6.01 6.03
CA GLU A 37 4.19 6.41 5.36
C GLU A 37 5.10 5.20 5.13
N ARG A 38 5.27 4.38 6.16
CA ARG A 38 6.08 3.17 6.17
C ARG A 38 5.56 2.12 5.20
N ALA A 39 4.25 1.88 5.16
CA ALA A 39 3.66 0.97 4.21
C ALA A 39 3.82 1.49 2.77
N LEU A 40 3.48 2.75 2.51
CA LEU A 40 3.57 3.34 1.16
C LEU A 40 5.00 3.37 0.61
N ARG A 41 6.02 3.49 1.44
CA ARG A 41 7.43 3.41 1.00
C ARG A 41 7.81 2.03 0.45
N VAL A 42 7.11 0.99 0.92
CA VAL A 42 7.39 -0.43 0.69
C VAL A 42 6.42 -1.04 -0.32
N LEU A 43 5.32 -0.37 -0.65
CA LEU A 43 4.32 -0.86 -1.59
C LEU A 43 4.62 -0.39 -3.02
N ASP A 44 4.26 -1.22 -4.00
CA ASP A 44 4.37 -0.90 -5.42
C ASP A 44 3.07 -0.31 -5.99
N GLY A 45 1.95 -0.56 -5.33
CA GLY A 45 0.64 -0.04 -5.70
C GLY A 45 -0.26 0.07 -4.48
N ALA A 46 -1.30 0.89 -4.57
CA ALA A 46 -2.25 1.12 -3.49
C ALA A 46 -3.70 1.06 -3.96
N ILE A 47 -4.61 0.69 -3.05
CA ILE A 47 -6.05 0.79 -3.27
C ILE A 47 -6.60 1.86 -2.32
N LEU A 48 -7.00 3.01 -2.88
CA LEU A 48 -7.62 4.08 -2.13
C LEU A 48 -9.10 3.78 -1.92
N VAL A 49 -9.44 3.28 -0.73
CA VAL A 49 -10.81 2.97 -0.35
C VAL A 49 -11.55 4.22 0.15
N LEU A 50 -12.65 4.58 -0.50
CA LEU A 50 -13.51 5.70 -0.12
C LEU A 50 -14.90 5.22 0.26
N CYS A 51 -15.54 5.90 1.21
CA CYS A 51 -16.90 5.58 1.64
C CYS A 51 -17.92 6.25 0.71
N ALA A 52 -18.85 5.49 0.13
CA ALA A 52 -19.91 6.03 -0.74
C ALA A 52 -20.77 7.12 -0.07
N VAL A 53 -20.92 7.08 1.26
CA VAL A 53 -21.68 8.06 2.04
C VAL A 53 -20.79 9.20 2.55
N GLY A 54 -19.57 8.88 3.01
CA GLY A 54 -18.67 9.84 3.64
C GLY A 54 -17.87 10.69 2.66
N GLY A 55 -17.64 10.18 1.44
CA GLY A 55 -16.84 10.82 0.42
C GLY A 55 -15.37 11.01 0.83
N VAL A 56 -14.76 12.07 0.31
CA VAL A 56 -13.38 12.46 0.60
C VAL A 56 -13.34 13.21 1.93
N GLN A 57 -12.61 12.64 2.90
CA GLN A 57 -12.41 13.22 4.23
C GLN A 57 -10.99 13.79 4.36
N SER A 58 -10.71 14.52 5.45
CA SER A 58 -9.38 15.10 5.70
C SER A 58 -8.29 14.02 5.75
N GLN A 59 -8.60 12.84 6.28
CA GLN A 59 -7.68 11.70 6.32
C GLN A 59 -7.35 11.19 4.92
N SER A 60 -8.36 11.10 4.03
CA SER A 60 -8.16 10.72 2.63
C SER A 60 -7.21 11.69 1.91
N LEU A 61 -7.29 13.00 2.22
CA LEU A 61 -6.37 14.00 1.68
C LEU A 61 -4.94 13.82 2.18
N THR A 62 -4.75 13.49 3.45
CA THR A 62 -3.43 13.20 4.01
C THR A 62 -2.81 11.99 3.32
N VAL A 63 -3.52 10.86 3.24
CA VAL A 63 -3.03 9.66 2.55
C VAL A 63 -2.74 9.95 1.08
N ASN A 64 -3.58 10.75 0.40
CA ASN A 64 -3.31 11.17 -0.97
C ASN A 64 -1.98 11.92 -1.14
N ARG A 65 -1.65 12.83 -0.21
CA ARG A 65 -0.36 13.53 -0.22
C ARG A 65 0.82 12.57 -0.01
N GLN A 66 0.66 11.58 0.86
CA GLN A 66 1.68 10.57 1.12
C GLN A 66 1.91 9.67 -0.11
N MET A 67 0.83 9.19 -0.73
CA MET A 67 0.91 8.46 -2.01
C MET A 67 1.58 9.32 -3.09
N LYS A 68 1.29 10.64 -3.11
CA LYS A 68 1.94 11.59 -4.02
C LYS A 68 3.45 11.68 -3.80
N ARG A 69 3.91 11.71 -2.54
CA ARG A 69 5.33 11.79 -2.18
C ARG A 69 6.13 10.61 -2.69
N TYR A 70 5.64 9.38 -2.52
CA TYR A 70 6.35 8.16 -2.94
C TYR A 70 6.04 7.70 -4.36
N ASN A 71 5.26 8.49 -5.10
CA ASN A 71 4.86 8.19 -6.46
C ASN A 71 4.19 6.80 -6.64
N VAL A 72 3.33 6.40 -5.71
CA VAL A 72 2.68 5.06 -5.73
C VAL A 72 1.42 5.07 -6.62
N PRO A 73 1.37 4.26 -7.70
CA PRO A 73 0.16 4.02 -8.50
C PRO A 73 -1.02 3.60 -7.63
N CYS A 74 -2.22 4.09 -7.93
CA CYS A 74 -3.39 3.74 -7.14
C CYS A 74 -4.67 3.50 -7.93
N LEU A 75 -5.46 2.55 -7.44
CA LEU A 75 -6.84 2.32 -7.84
C LEU A 75 -7.77 2.99 -6.83
N GLY A 76 -8.86 3.61 -7.28
CA GLY A 76 -9.92 4.07 -6.39
C GLY A 76 -10.98 2.99 -6.20
N PHE A 77 -11.38 2.71 -4.95
CA PHE A 77 -12.48 1.79 -4.67
C PHE A 77 -13.53 2.45 -3.78
N ILE A 78 -14.71 2.71 -4.33
CA ILE A 78 -15.85 3.26 -3.58
C ILE A 78 -16.60 2.09 -2.93
N ASN A 79 -16.46 2.00 -1.62
CA ASN A 79 -17.04 0.94 -0.79
C ASN A 79 -18.31 1.42 -0.08
N LYS A 80 -19.05 0.47 0.51
CA LYS A 80 -20.25 0.69 1.32
C LYS A 80 -21.44 1.24 0.53
N LEU A 81 -21.59 0.81 -0.73
CA LEU A 81 -22.75 1.13 -1.56
C LEU A 81 -24.09 0.67 -0.96
N ASP A 82 -24.05 -0.26 -0.01
CA ASP A 82 -25.20 -0.82 0.68
C ASP A 82 -25.80 0.09 1.77
N ARG A 83 -25.14 1.20 2.09
CA ARG A 83 -25.61 2.16 3.11
C ARG A 83 -26.59 3.17 2.54
N GLN A 84 -27.54 3.58 3.38
CA GLN A 84 -28.47 4.65 3.04
C GLN A 84 -27.74 5.96 2.72
N GLY A 85 -28.11 6.62 1.63
CA GLY A 85 -27.46 7.83 1.14
C GLY A 85 -26.11 7.60 0.46
N ALA A 86 -25.85 6.37 0.00
CA ALA A 86 -24.69 6.07 -0.83
C ALA A 86 -24.79 6.82 -2.17
N ASP A 87 -23.76 7.60 -2.49
CA ASP A 87 -23.72 8.39 -3.73
C ASP A 87 -22.30 8.32 -4.32
N PRO A 88 -22.02 7.33 -5.19
CA PRO A 88 -20.70 7.16 -5.79
C PRO A 88 -20.32 8.31 -6.73
N TYR A 89 -21.28 8.93 -7.41
CA TYR A 89 -21.02 10.05 -8.34
C TYR A 89 -20.52 11.28 -7.59
N ARG A 90 -21.09 11.57 -6.43
CA ARG A 90 -20.58 12.62 -5.55
C ARG A 90 -19.17 12.31 -5.06
N VAL A 91 -18.85 11.05 -4.75
CA VAL A 91 -17.48 10.69 -4.37
C VAL A 91 -16.51 10.96 -5.53
N LEU A 92 -16.84 10.53 -6.76
CA LEU A 92 -16.03 10.82 -7.95
C LEU A 92 -15.81 12.33 -8.14
N SER A 93 -16.87 13.13 -8.04
CA SER A 93 -16.78 14.60 -8.12
C SER A 93 -15.86 15.18 -7.04
N GLN A 94 -15.92 14.66 -5.81
CA GLN A 94 -15.00 15.06 -4.74
C GLN A 94 -13.55 14.62 -4.99
N MET A 95 -13.31 13.46 -5.61
CA MET A 95 -11.96 13.05 -5.99
C MET A 95 -11.36 14.02 -7.01
N ARG A 96 -12.13 14.43 -8.02
CA ARG A 96 -11.71 15.40 -9.03
C ARG A 96 -11.47 16.79 -8.42
N SER A 97 -12.43 17.30 -7.65
CA SER A 97 -12.38 18.67 -7.12
C SER A 97 -11.45 18.86 -5.92
N LYS A 98 -11.42 17.93 -4.97
CA LYS A 98 -10.66 18.07 -3.70
C LYS A 98 -9.30 17.38 -3.71
N MET A 99 -9.17 16.24 -4.40
CA MET A 99 -7.90 15.51 -4.50
C MET A 99 -7.13 15.82 -5.77
N HIS A 100 -7.75 16.53 -6.72
CA HIS A 100 -7.18 16.85 -8.03
C HIS A 100 -6.74 15.59 -8.79
N HIS A 101 -7.48 14.49 -8.61
CA HIS A 101 -7.27 13.27 -9.39
C HIS A 101 -8.00 13.38 -10.71
N HIS A 102 -7.31 13.05 -11.78
CA HIS A 102 -7.94 12.81 -13.06
C HIS A 102 -8.53 11.38 -13.04
N ALA A 103 -9.78 11.26 -12.62
CA ALA A 103 -10.40 9.97 -12.32
C ALA A 103 -11.68 9.77 -13.13
N ALA A 104 -12.02 8.54 -13.50
CA ALA A 104 -13.31 8.18 -14.08
C ALA A 104 -13.72 6.77 -13.66
N PHE A 105 -15.02 6.48 -13.76
CA PHE A 105 -15.54 5.14 -13.50
C PHE A 105 -15.04 4.16 -14.56
N ILE A 106 -14.58 2.99 -14.11
CA ILE A 106 -14.44 1.80 -14.96
C ILE A 106 -15.55 0.78 -14.67
N GLN A 107 -16.29 1.00 -13.57
CA GLN A 107 -17.43 0.20 -13.15
C GLN A 107 -18.57 1.09 -12.66
N LEU A 108 -19.81 0.67 -12.91
CA LEU A 108 -21.02 1.30 -12.35
C LEU A 108 -21.77 0.31 -11.45
N PRO A 109 -22.44 0.78 -10.39
CA PRO A 109 -23.23 -0.11 -9.54
C PRO A 109 -24.61 -0.40 -10.16
N ILE A 110 -25.05 -1.66 -10.08
CA ILE A 110 -26.43 -2.04 -10.42
C ILE A 110 -27.29 -1.89 -9.18
N GLY A 111 -27.90 -0.72 -9.04
CA GLY A 111 -28.67 -0.33 -7.85
C GLY A 111 -27.79 0.07 -6.66
N LEU A 112 -28.41 0.70 -5.66
CA LEU A 112 -27.75 1.19 -4.45
C LEU A 112 -28.46 0.64 -3.20
N GLU A 113 -27.81 0.78 -2.05
CA GLU A 113 -28.37 0.47 -0.74
C GLU A 113 -28.81 -1.01 -0.60
N GLY A 114 -30.07 -1.25 -0.23
CA GLY A 114 -30.69 -2.57 -0.22
C GLY A 114 -30.75 -3.22 -1.60
N ASN A 115 -30.80 -2.43 -2.66
CA ASN A 115 -31.00 -2.86 -4.05
C ASN A 115 -29.70 -3.03 -4.84
N CYS A 116 -28.53 -2.95 -4.20
CA CYS A 116 -27.25 -3.23 -4.87
C CYS A 116 -27.17 -4.72 -5.26
N LYS A 117 -27.44 -5.01 -6.53
CA LYS A 117 -27.54 -6.37 -7.09
C LYS A 117 -26.21 -6.85 -7.66
N GLY A 118 -25.49 -5.97 -8.34
CA GLY A 118 -24.26 -6.27 -9.07
C GLY A 118 -23.53 -5.01 -9.50
N ILE A 119 -22.65 -5.15 -10.49
CA ILE A 119 -21.92 -4.04 -11.11
C ILE A 119 -21.92 -4.18 -12.63
N VAL A 120 -21.77 -3.08 -13.36
CA VAL A 120 -21.50 -3.04 -14.80
C VAL A 120 -20.02 -2.78 -14.99
N ASP A 121 -19.36 -3.59 -15.81
CA ASP A 121 -18.00 -3.37 -16.28
C ASP A 121 -18.06 -2.55 -17.58
N LEU A 122 -17.56 -1.30 -17.54
CA LEU A 122 -17.59 -0.38 -18.67
C LEU A 122 -16.55 -0.73 -19.75
N VAL A 123 -15.51 -1.46 -19.38
CA VAL A 123 -14.44 -1.84 -20.32
C VAL A 123 -14.93 -3.02 -21.17
N ARG A 124 -15.41 -4.08 -20.50
CA ARG A 124 -15.93 -5.30 -21.15
C ARG A 124 -17.39 -5.20 -21.60
N GLN A 125 -18.08 -4.12 -21.26
CA GLN A 125 -19.49 -3.86 -21.60
C GLN A 125 -20.44 -5.00 -21.20
N ARG A 126 -20.36 -5.42 -19.94
CA ARG A 126 -21.18 -6.52 -19.38
C ARG A 126 -21.60 -6.27 -17.95
N ALA A 127 -22.73 -6.83 -17.54
CA ALA A 127 -23.15 -6.87 -16.15
C ALA A 127 -22.52 -8.06 -15.43
N ILE A 128 -22.19 -7.86 -14.15
CA ILE A 128 -21.64 -8.86 -13.24
C ILE A 128 -22.56 -8.94 -12.03
N TYR A 129 -23.13 -10.12 -11.83
CA TYR A 129 -23.90 -10.47 -10.65
C TYR A 129 -23.10 -11.42 -9.76
N PHE A 130 -23.25 -11.25 -8.45
CA PHE A 130 -22.53 -12.00 -7.44
C PHE A 130 -23.52 -12.96 -6.77
N GLU A 131 -23.33 -14.26 -7.02
CA GLU A 131 -24.15 -15.35 -6.49
C GLU A 131 -23.33 -16.17 -5.47
N GLY A 132 -24.03 -17.02 -4.71
CA GLY A 132 -23.45 -17.75 -3.59
C GLY A 132 -23.37 -16.94 -2.28
N SER A 133 -23.04 -17.64 -1.19
CA SER A 133 -23.05 -17.06 0.17
C SER A 133 -22.00 -15.97 0.38
N PHE A 134 -20.87 -16.07 -0.33
CA PHE A 134 -19.75 -15.13 -0.25
C PHE A 134 -19.42 -14.47 -1.60
N GLY A 135 -20.36 -14.48 -2.56
CA GLY A 135 -20.15 -13.92 -3.89
C GLY A 135 -19.17 -14.72 -4.75
N GLU A 136 -18.96 -16.00 -4.44
CA GLU A 136 -17.96 -16.87 -5.07
C GLU A 136 -18.29 -17.19 -6.53
N GLU A 137 -19.58 -17.17 -6.88
CA GLU A 137 -20.06 -17.46 -8.22
C GLU A 137 -20.36 -16.16 -8.97
N LEU A 138 -19.54 -15.86 -9.98
CA LEU A 138 -19.73 -14.69 -10.83
C LEU A 138 -20.60 -15.07 -12.03
N ARG A 139 -21.79 -14.45 -12.12
CA ARG A 139 -22.66 -14.55 -13.30
C ARG A 139 -22.49 -13.32 -14.18
N TYR A 140 -22.04 -13.54 -15.41
CA TYR A 140 -21.95 -12.49 -16.42
C TYR A 140 -23.22 -12.44 -17.26
N ASP A 141 -23.70 -11.24 -17.56
CA ASP A 141 -24.95 -11.02 -18.30
C ASP A 141 -24.87 -9.73 -19.15
N GLU A 142 -25.89 -9.49 -19.98
CA GLU A 142 -26.06 -8.22 -20.67
C GLU A 142 -26.37 -7.08 -19.70
N ILE A 143 -26.00 -5.85 -20.09
CA ILE A 143 -26.30 -4.65 -19.31
C ILE A 143 -27.83 -4.45 -19.23
N PRO A 144 -28.39 -4.27 -18.01
CA PRO A 144 -29.81 -3.99 -17.82
C PRO A 144 -30.28 -2.81 -18.67
N LYS A 145 -31.49 -2.91 -19.24
CA LYS A 145 -32.02 -1.92 -20.19
C LYS A 145 -32.07 -0.51 -19.62
N ASP A 146 -32.33 -0.38 -18.32
CA ASP A 146 -32.36 0.86 -17.56
C ASP A 146 -30.99 1.52 -17.38
N LEU A 147 -29.90 0.74 -17.48
CA LEU A 147 -28.52 1.22 -17.33
C LEU A 147 -27.75 1.33 -18.65
N ARG A 148 -28.32 0.93 -19.79
CA ARG A 148 -27.61 0.94 -21.09
C ARG A 148 -27.16 2.35 -21.49
N THR A 149 -28.08 3.31 -21.46
CA THR A 149 -27.78 4.71 -21.82
C THR A 149 -26.70 5.30 -20.91
N GLU A 150 -26.84 5.10 -19.59
CA GLU A 150 -25.84 5.59 -18.64
C GLU A 150 -24.48 4.90 -18.82
N SER A 151 -24.46 3.60 -19.08
CA SER A 151 -23.23 2.85 -19.34
C SER A 151 -22.50 3.37 -20.59
N GLU A 152 -23.24 3.66 -21.66
CA GLU A 152 -22.68 4.22 -22.90
C GLU A 152 -22.10 5.63 -22.66
N GLU A 153 -22.85 6.50 -21.97
CA GLU A 153 -22.39 7.85 -21.61
C GLU A 153 -21.12 7.80 -20.74
N ARG A 154 -21.09 6.95 -19.72
CA ARG A 154 -19.92 6.82 -18.83
C ARG A 154 -18.74 6.15 -19.49
N LYS A 155 -18.97 5.25 -20.45
CA LYS A 155 -17.89 4.71 -21.28
C LYS A 155 -17.28 5.80 -22.16
N HIS A 156 -18.11 6.66 -22.75
CA HIS A 156 -17.63 7.78 -23.55
C HIS A 156 -16.82 8.76 -22.68
N GLU A 157 -17.33 9.12 -21.50
CA GLU A 157 -16.60 9.94 -20.51
C GLU A 157 -15.25 9.30 -20.11
N LEU A 158 -15.22 7.98 -19.89
CA LEU A 158 -13.98 7.25 -19.58
C LEU A 158 -12.96 7.38 -20.72
N ILE A 159 -13.40 7.18 -21.97
CA ILE A 159 -12.53 7.29 -23.15
C ILE A 159 -12.00 8.72 -23.30
N GLU A 160 -12.86 9.73 -23.17
CA GLU A 160 -12.48 11.15 -23.24
C GLU A 160 -11.42 11.49 -22.19
N HIS A 161 -11.63 11.05 -20.94
CA HIS A 161 -10.64 11.24 -19.90
C HIS A 161 -9.33 10.53 -20.23
N LEU A 162 -9.36 9.26 -20.66
CA LEU A 162 -8.14 8.54 -20.98
C LEU A 162 -7.39 9.18 -22.16
N SER A 163 -8.08 9.65 -23.21
CA SER A 163 -7.47 10.34 -24.35
C SER A 163 -6.75 11.63 -23.98
N ASN A 164 -7.19 12.31 -22.90
CA ASN A 164 -6.53 13.53 -22.41
C ASN A 164 -5.20 13.25 -21.71
N VAL A 165 -4.93 12.01 -21.29
CA VAL A 165 -3.77 11.65 -20.46
C VAL A 165 -2.94 10.48 -20.99
N ASP A 166 -3.39 9.81 -22.05
CA ASP A 166 -2.68 8.77 -22.79
C ASP A 166 -2.51 9.18 -24.25
N GLU A 167 -1.26 9.32 -24.71
CA GLU A 167 -0.93 9.76 -26.07
C GLU A 167 -1.49 8.80 -27.13
N ASN A 168 -1.29 7.49 -26.95
CA ASN A 168 -1.72 6.48 -27.93
C ASN A 168 -3.24 6.46 -28.08
N LEU A 169 -3.99 6.48 -26.97
CA LEU A 169 -5.45 6.52 -27.02
C LEU A 169 -5.94 7.89 -27.54
N GLY A 170 -5.23 8.98 -27.22
CA GLY A 170 -5.50 10.32 -27.74
C GLY A 170 -5.44 10.39 -29.25
N GLU A 171 -4.42 9.79 -29.87
CA GLU A 171 -4.30 9.70 -31.33
C GLU A 171 -5.47 8.93 -31.95
N LEU A 172 -5.80 7.74 -31.41
CA LEU A 172 -6.93 6.95 -31.90
C LEU A 172 -8.26 7.70 -31.82
N TYR A 173 -8.46 8.45 -30.72
CA TYR A 173 -9.67 9.25 -30.50
C TYR A 173 -9.77 10.42 -31.48
N LEU A 174 -8.67 11.15 -31.71
CA LEU A 174 -8.62 12.29 -32.64
C LEU A 174 -8.81 11.87 -34.11
N GLU A 175 -8.34 10.68 -34.47
CA GLU A 175 -8.51 10.12 -35.82
C GLU A 175 -9.86 9.42 -36.02
N GLU A 176 -10.76 9.48 -35.03
CA GLU A 176 -12.07 8.80 -35.04
C GLU A 176 -11.96 7.28 -35.32
N LYS A 177 -10.83 6.66 -34.92
CA LYS A 177 -10.61 5.23 -35.07
C LYS A 177 -11.41 4.44 -34.03
N ALA A 178 -11.76 3.21 -34.38
CA ALA A 178 -12.43 2.31 -33.45
C ALA A 178 -11.49 1.95 -32.28
N ILE A 179 -11.93 2.23 -31.05
CA ILE A 179 -11.20 1.93 -29.82
C ILE A 179 -11.65 0.56 -29.30
N THR A 180 -10.71 -0.37 -29.16
CA THR A 180 -10.97 -1.73 -28.68
C THR A 180 -10.89 -1.84 -27.15
N GLU A 181 -11.32 -2.98 -26.60
CA GLU A 181 -11.16 -3.27 -25.17
C GLU A 181 -9.69 -3.26 -24.73
N GLU A 182 -8.81 -3.82 -25.56
CA GLU A 182 -7.37 -3.90 -25.28
C GLU A 182 -6.72 -2.52 -25.25
N ASP A 183 -7.17 -1.62 -26.13
CA ASP A 183 -6.70 -0.22 -26.15
C ASP A 183 -7.06 0.50 -24.85
N ILE A 184 -8.31 0.33 -24.39
CA ILE A 184 -8.79 0.94 -23.14
C ILE A 184 -8.01 0.37 -21.95
N LYS A 185 -7.85 -0.96 -21.85
CA LYS A 185 -7.08 -1.58 -20.76
C LYS A 185 -5.63 -1.12 -20.75
N GLY A 186 -5.00 -1.10 -21.93
CA GLY A 186 -3.63 -0.63 -22.10
C GLY A 186 -3.46 0.82 -21.68
N ALA A 187 -4.40 1.70 -22.06
CA ALA A 187 -4.40 3.10 -21.67
C ALA A 187 -4.59 3.27 -20.16
N ILE A 188 -5.54 2.57 -19.54
CA ILE A 188 -5.74 2.59 -18.08
C ILE A 188 -4.46 2.16 -17.37
N ARG A 189 -3.83 1.05 -17.79
CA ARG A 189 -2.58 0.58 -17.18
C ARG A 189 -1.47 1.63 -17.29
N ARG A 190 -1.16 2.12 -18.49
CA ARG A 190 -0.09 3.12 -18.72
C ARG A 190 -0.30 4.38 -17.87
N THR A 191 -1.53 4.89 -17.84
CA THR A 191 -1.87 6.13 -17.13
C THR A 191 -1.95 5.95 -15.61
N CYS A 192 -2.40 4.78 -15.14
CA CYS A 192 -2.39 4.41 -13.72
C CYS A 192 -0.96 4.33 -13.18
N LEU A 193 -0.05 3.68 -13.93
CA LEU A 193 1.37 3.58 -13.58
C LEU A 193 2.07 4.96 -13.54
N LYS A 194 1.74 5.84 -14.49
CA LYS A 194 2.21 7.23 -14.52
C LYS A 194 1.53 8.14 -13.48
N ARG A 195 0.45 7.67 -12.84
CA ARG A 195 -0.41 8.42 -11.91
C ARG A 195 -1.05 9.67 -12.53
N THR A 196 -1.23 9.65 -13.85
CA THR A 196 -1.97 10.67 -14.59
C THR A 196 -3.46 10.34 -14.65
N PHE A 197 -3.86 9.11 -14.36
CA PHE A 197 -5.25 8.68 -14.26
C PHE A 197 -5.47 7.76 -13.04
N THR A 198 -6.62 7.88 -12.39
CA THR A 198 -7.05 7.00 -11.30
C THR A 198 -8.33 6.26 -11.70
N PRO A 199 -8.29 4.96 -12.02
CA PRO A 199 -9.49 4.18 -12.33
C PRO A 199 -10.35 3.98 -11.08
N ILE A 200 -11.66 4.23 -11.19
CA ILE A 200 -12.60 4.11 -10.08
C ILE A 200 -13.48 2.86 -10.23
N LEU A 201 -13.34 1.99 -9.23
CA LEU A 201 -14.14 0.79 -9.03
C LEU A 201 -15.15 1.02 -7.91
N VAL A 202 -16.19 0.18 -7.89
CA VAL A 202 -17.29 0.31 -6.93
C VAL A 202 -17.69 -1.04 -6.36
N GLY A 203 -18.12 -1.07 -5.10
CA GLY A 203 -18.58 -2.32 -4.49
C GLY A 203 -19.08 -2.19 -3.06
N THR A 204 -19.46 -3.33 -2.48
CA THR A 204 -19.80 -3.47 -1.07
C THR A 204 -19.10 -4.68 -0.49
N ALA A 205 -18.04 -4.43 0.28
CA ALA A 205 -17.30 -5.48 0.96
C ALA A 205 -18.16 -6.20 2.02
N LEU A 206 -19.15 -5.52 2.63
CA LEU A 206 -20.03 -6.14 3.63
C LEU A 206 -20.95 -7.20 3.01
N LYS A 207 -21.44 -6.96 1.79
CA LYS A 207 -22.29 -7.91 1.05
C LYS A 207 -21.51 -8.74 0.03
N ASN A 208 -20.18 -8.73 0.09
CA ASN A 208 -19.28 -9.50 -0.79
C ASN A 208 -19.49 -9.25 -2.29
N LYS A 209 -19.68 -7.98 -2.70
CA LYS A 209 -19.85 -7.60 -4.12
C LYS A 209 -18.79 -6.62 -4.57
N GLY A 210 -18.20 -6.87 -5.74
CA GLY A 210 -17.19 -6.00 -6.35
C GLY A 210 -15.75 -6.23 -5.87
N VAL A 211 -15.49 -7.25 -5.04
CA VAL A 211 -14.13 -7.56 -4.56
C VAL A 211 -13.33 -8.33 -5.61
N GLN A 212 -13.96 -9.28 -6.31
CA GLN A 212 -13.31 -10.09 -7.35
C GLN A 212 -12.87 -9.23 -8.54
N PRO A 213 -13.71 -8.32 -9.09
CA PRO A 213 -13.28 -7.42 -10.15
C PRO A 213 -12.23 -6.40 -9.69
N LEU A 214 -12.17 -6.09 -8.39
CA LEU A 214 -11.08 -5.29 -7.82
C LEU A 214 -9.76 -6.07 -7.81
N LEU A 215 -9.77 -7.36 -7.45
CA LEU A 215 -8.58 -8.21 -7.53
C LEU A 215 -8.11 -8.39 -8.98
N ASP A 216 -9.03 -8.55 -9.93
CA ASP A 216 -8.70 -8.56 -11.36
C ASP A 216 -8.04 -7.24 -11.79
N ALA A 217 -8.60 -6.10 -11.37
CA ALA A 217 -8.04 -4.77 -11.67
C ALA A 217 -6.66 -4.54 -11.04
N VAL A 218 -6.36 -5.15 -9.89
CA VAL A 218 -5.01 -5.14 -9.30
C VAL A 218 -4.02 -5.80 -10.26
N LEU A 219 -4.34 -6.96 -10.83
CA LEU A 219 -3.47 -7.63 -11.79
C LEU A 219 -3.36 -6.85 -13.11
N ASP A 220 -4.50 -6.36 -13.63
CA ASP A 220 -4.56 -5.70 -14.92
C ASP A 220 -3.86 -4.33 -14.92
N TYR A 221 -3.99 -3.54 -13.84
CA TYR A 221 -3.62 -2.11 -13.84
C TYR A 221 -2.51 -1.70 -12.88
N LEU A 222 -2.23 -2.46 -11.81
CA LEU A 222 -1.11 -2.14 -10.90
C LEU A 222 0.21 -2.77 -11.37
N PRO A 223 1.36 -2.22 -10.94
CA PRO A 223 2.66 -2.74 -11.34
C PRO A 223 2.99 -4.05 -10.64
N ASN A 224 3.88 -4.82 -11.27
CA ASN A 224 4.66 -5.83 -10.57
C ASN A 224 6.00 -5.22 -10.06
N PRO A 225 6.69 -5.86 -9.10
CA PRO A 225 7.94 -5.32 -8.53
C PRO A 225 9.07 -5.09 -9.55
N GLY A 226 9.01 -5.74 -10.72
CA GLY A 226 9.98 -5.56 -11.81
C GLY A 226 9.79 -4.30 -12.64
N GLU A 227 8.60 -3.69 -12.58
CA GLU A 227 8.26 -2.46 -13.32
C GLU A 227 8.51 -1.19 -12.50
N VAL A 228 8.73 -1.33 -11.18
CA VAL A 228 8.95 -0.20 -10.28
C VAL A 228 10.45 0.11 -10.16
N SER A 229 10.84 1.31 -10.58
CA SER A 229 12.20 1.82 -10.43
C SER A 229 12.49 2.17 -8.98
N ASN A 230 13.38 1.40 -8.35
CA ASN A 230 13.83 1.63 -6.98
C ASN A 230 15.28 2.12 -6.95
N TYR A 231 15.58 3.03 -6.03
CA TYR A 231 16.91 3.63 -5.89
C TYR A 231 17.41 3.49 -4.46
N ALA A 232 18.71 3.25 -4.32
CA ALA A 232 19.45 3.47 -3.08
C ALA A 232 20.22 4.78 -3.17
N LEU A 233 20.58 5.33 -2.01
CA LEU A 233 21.39 6.51 -1.85
C LEU A 233 22.79 6.09 -1.46
N LYS A 234 23.79 6.73 -2.07
CA LYS A 234 25.19 6.62 -1.67
C LYS A 234 25.67 7.99 -1.21
N GLU A 235 25.94 8.09 0.09
CA GLU A 235 26.44 9.33 0.70
C GLU A 235 27.80 9.70 0.11
N LYS A 236 27.97 10.97 -0.21
CA LYS A 236 29.24 11.57 -0.61
C LYS A 236 29.53 12.76 0.32
N PRO A 237 30.77 12.92 0.81
CA PRO A 237 31.14 14.11 1.58
C PRO A 237 30.82 15.39 0.78
N ASP A 238 30.12 16.33 1.41
CA ASP A 238 29.82 17.68 0.90
C ASP A 238 29.05 17.75 -0.44
N CYS A 239 28.30 16.70 -0.81
CA CYS A 239 27.48 16.65 -2.03
C CYS A 239 26.10 16.05 -1.77
N GLU A 240 25.15 16.30 -2.67
CA GLU A 240 23.88 15.56 -2.65
C GLU A 240 24.14 14.04 -2.84
N PRO A 241 23.40 13.18 -2.12
CA PRO A 241 23.56 11.74 -2.23
C PRO A 241 23.34 11.26 -3.67
N GLU A 242 24.24 10.38 -4.14
CA GLU A 242 24.10 9.79 -5.47
C GLU A 242 22.99 8.72 -5.47
N LYS A 243 22.04 8.83 -6.41
CA LYS A 243 20.99 7.82 -6.60
C LYS A 243 21.53 6.65 -7.42
N VAL A 244 21.63 5.49 -6.80
CA VAL A 244 22.05 4.24 -7.42
C VAL A 244 20.80 3.42 -7.78
N PRO A 245 20.55 3.12 -9.07
CA PRO A 245 19.42 2.28 -9.46
C PRO A 245 19.64 0.85 -8.95
N LEU A 246 18.58 0.26 -8.39
CA LEU A 246 18.57 -1.12 -7.92
C LEU A 246 18.06 -2.03 -9.03
N ASP A 247 18.67 -3.20 -9.15
CA ASP A 247 18.27 -4.22 -10.11
C ASP A 247 17.13 -5.08 -9.53
N PRO A 248 15.91 -5.00 -10.09
CA PRO A 248 14.78 -5.77 -9.59
C PRO A 248 14.82 -7.24 -10.07
N SER A 249 15.84 -7.65 -10.83
CA SER A 249 15.95 -9.03 -11.31
C SER A 249 15.98 -10.00 -10.13
N ARG A 250 15.16 -11.05 -10.23
CA ARG A 250 15.07 -12.11 -9.22
C ARG A 250 16.25 -13.08 -9.35
N THR A 251 17.47 -12.56 -9.26
CA THR A 251 18.70 -13.32 -9.41
C THR A 251 19.68 -13.03 -8.28
N GLY A 252 20.55 -13.99 -7.96
CA GLY A 252 21.66 -13.79 -7.02
C GLY A 252 22.89 -13.12 -7.63
N LYS A 253 22.80 -12.56 -8.84
CA LYS A 253 23.94 -11.90 -9.51
C LYS A 253 24.23 -10.53 -8.91
N SER A 254 23.16 -9.83 -8.54
CA SER A 254 23.19 -8.52 -7.93
C SER A 254 23.33 -8.64 -6.40
N PRO A 255 24.05 -7.71 -5.73
CA PRO A 255 24.20 -7.75 -4.27
C PRO A 255 22.86 -7.54 -3.58
N PHE A 256 22.63 -8.26 -2.48
CA PHE A 256 21.39 -8.16 -1.73
C PHE A 256 21.23 -6.80 -1.06
N VAL A 257 20.03 -6.21 -1.21
CA VAL A 257 19.60 -4.98 -0.54
C VAL A 257 18.17 -5.13 -0.06
N ALA A 258 17.92 -4.87 1.22
CA ALA A 258 16.58 -4.91 1.82
C ALA A 258 16.33 -3.77 2.82
N LEU A 259 15.07 -3.39 2.96
CA LEU A 259 14.61 -2.40 3.94
C LEU A 259 13.84 -3.10 5.05
N ALA A 260 14.21 -2.88 6.31
CA ALA A 260 13.35 -3.21 7.44
C ALA A 260 12.28 -2.15 7.60
N PHE A 261 11.01 -2.53 7.48
CA PHE A 261 9.93 -1.56 7.53
C PHE A 261 8.99 -1.77 8.71
N LYS A 262 8.83 -2.98 9.25
CA LYS A 262 7.95 -3.19 10.40
C LYS A 262 8.66 -4.05 11.44
N LEU A 263 8.55 -3.64 12.71
CA LEU A 263 9.04 -4.38 13.86
C LEU A 263 7.86 -4.85 14.68
N GLU A 264 7.86 -6.13 15.04
CA GLU A 264 6.80 -6.73 15.85
C GLU A 264 7.43 -7.61 16.92
N ALA A 265 7.32 -7.21 18.20
CA ALA A 265 7.74 -8.10 19.27
C ALA A 265 6.63 -9.09 19.62
N GLY A 266 6.86 -10.35 19.26
CA GLY A 266 5.99 -11.47 19.58
C GLY A 266 6.46 -12.25 20.81
N ARG A 267 5.70 -13.29 21.16
CA ARG A 267 6.03 -14.21 22.28
C ARG A 267 7.36 -14.95 22.09
N PHE A 268 7.78 -15.14 20.84
CA PHE A 268 8.99 -15.88 20.46
C PHE A 268 10.17 -14.96 20.14
N GLY A 269 10.07 -13.67 20.47
CA GLY A 269 11.08 -12.66 20.19
C GLY A 269 10.63 -11.62 19.16
N GLN A 270 11.55 -10.70 18.84
CA GLN A 270 11.32 -9.65 17.86
C GLN A 270 11.35 -10.21 16.45
N LEU A 271 10.29 -9.93 15.70
CA LEU A 271 10.15 -10.21 14.28
C LEU A 271 10.36 -8.92 13.49
N THR A 272 11.26 -8.94 12.53
CA THR A 272 11.58 -7.80 11.67
C THR A 272 11.12 -8.11 10.26
N TYR A 273 10.12 -7.38 9.78
CA TYR A 273 9.62 -7.45 8.43
C TYR A 273 10.50 -6.62 7.51
N MET A 274 10.87 -7.23 6.39
CA MET A 274 11.75 -6.64 5.39
C MET A 274 11.18 -6.79 3.99
N ARG A 275 11.47 -5.83 3.13
CA ARG A 275 11.27 -5.93 1.68
C ARG A 275 12.63 -6.05 1.00
N CYS A 276 12.80 -7.07 0.17
CA CYS A 276 13.97 -7.21 -0.70
C CYS A 276 13.78 -6.35 -1.97
N TYR A 277 14.75 -5.50 -2.28
CA TYR A 277 14.73 -4.66 -3.48
C TYR A 277 15.65 -5.16 -4.59
N GLN A 278 16.75 -5.81 -4.23
CA GLN A 278 17.74 -6.31 -5.17
C GLN A 278 18.41 -7.58 -4.61
N GLY A 279 18.79 -8.47 -5.52
CA GLY A 279 19.58 -9.66 -5.20
C GLY A 279 18.76 -10.77 -4.55
N MET A 280 19.44 -11.59 -3.76
CA MET A 280 18.91 -12.80 -3.16
C MET A 280 19.53 -13.03 -1.79
N LEU A 281 18.74 -13.51 -0.84
CA LEU A 281 19.19 -13.88 0.50
C LEU A 281 18.81 -15.34 0.80
N LYS A 282 19.76 -16.14 1.26
CA LYS A 282 19.57 -17.53 1.63
C LYS A 282 19.69 -17.75 3.13
N LYS A 283 19.04 -18.80 3.61
CA LYS A 283 19.21 -19.27 4.99
C LYS A 283 20.68 -19.59 5.25
N GLY A 284 21.23 -19.04 6.33
CA GLY A 284 22.63 -19.21 6.72
C GLY A 284 23.54 -18.04 6.34
N ASP A 285 23.10 -17.14 5.45
CA ASP A 285 23.85 -15.97 5.04
C ASP A 285 24.05 -14.98 6.20
N SER A 286 24.97 -14.04 6.01
CA SER A 286 25.17 -12.92 6.94
C SER A 286 24.94 -11.61 6.22
N ILE A 287 24.14 -10.75 6.84
CA ILE A 287 23.85 -9.39 6.37
C ILE A 287 24.38 -8.38 7.39
N TYR A 288 24.54 -7.14 6.95
CA TYR A 288 25.00 -6.02 7.75
C TYR A 288 23.95 -4.92 7.72
N ASN A 289 23.71 -4.31 8.87
CA ASN A 289 22.92 -3.09 8.94
C ASN A 289 23.78 -1.93 8.42
N ALA A 290 23.31 -1.23 7.39
CA ALA A 290 24.07 -0.17 6.73
C ALA A 290 24.39 1.02 7.65
N ARG A 291 23.53 1.30 8.63
CA ARG A 291 23.69 2.40 9.59
C ARG A 291 24.61 2.05 10.76
N THR A 292 24.46 0.86 11.34
CA THR A 292 25.22 0.46 12.55
C THR A 292 26.43 -0.41 12.26
N LEU A 293 26.59 -0.88 11.02
CA LEU A 293 27.61 -1.83 10.57
C LEU A 293 27.61 -3.18 11.33
N ARG A 294 26.57 -3.44 12.13
CA ARG A 294 26.43 -4.67 12.89
C ARG A 294 26.10 -5.82 11.95
N LYS A 295 26.83 -6.91 12.10
CA LYS A 295 26.63 -8.17 11.38
C LYS A 295 25.51 -8.98 12.04
N VAL A 296 24.61 -9.50 11.22
CA VAL A 296 23.50 -10.37 11.63
C VAL A 296 23.55 -11.65 10.80
N ARG A 297 23.56 -12.80 11.47
CA ARG A 297 23.52 -14.11 10.81
C ARG A 297 22.09 -14.61 10.71
N ILE A 298 21.69 -15.04 9.52
CA ILE A 298 20.31 -15.45 9.23
C ILE A 298 20.11 -16.93 9.57
N ALA A 299 19.41 -17.20 10.67
CA ALA A 299 19.10 -18.57 11.10
C ALA A 299 17.80 -19.11 10.46
N ARG A 300 16.77 -18.27 10.30
CA ARG A 300 15.46 -18.60 9.73
C ARG A 300 14.96 -17.44 8.88
N LEU A 301 14.42 -17.77 7.71
CA LEU A 301 13.67 -16.87 6.84
C LEU A 301 12.22 -17.31 6.86
N VAL A 302 11.29 -16.37 7.04
CA VAL A 302 9.86 -16.68 7.14
C VAL A 302 9.04 -15.79 6.23
N ARG A 303 8.01 -16.38 5.62
CA ARG A 303 6.89 -15.65 4.98
C ARG A 303 5.65 -15.80 5.84
N LEU A 304 4.81 -14.76 5.85
CA LEU A 304 3.61 -14.71 6.69
C LEU A 304 2.38 -14.91 5.83
N HIS A 305 1.73 -16.07 5.98
CA HIS A 305 0.42 -16.34 5.40
C HIS A 305 -0.65 -16.08 6.46
N SER A 306 -1.31 -14.93 6.41
CA SER A 306 -2.30 -14.55 7.43
C SER A 306 -1.72 -14.65 8.85
N ASN A 307 -2.15 -15.63 9.65
CA ASN A 307 -1.65 -15.90 11.01
C ASN A 307 -0.63 -17.05 11.10
N THR A 308 -0.28 -17.66 9.97
CA THR A 308 0.66 -18.78 9.88
C THR A 308 2.01 -18.35 9.32
N MET A 309 3.08 -18.89 9.90
CA MET A 309 4.46 -18.63 9.50
C MET A 309 4.97 -19.80 8.67
N GLU A 310 5.42 -19.52 7.46
CA GLU A 310 6.01 -20.50 6.55
C GLU A 310 7.52 -20.30 6.46
N ASP A 311 8.28 -21.35 6.73
CA ASP A 311 9.74 -21.33 6.60
C ASP A 311 10.15 -21.45 5.13
N VAL A 312 10.99 -20.50 4.69
CA VAL A 312 11.54 -20.49 3.33
C VAL A 312 13.06 -20.59 3.37
N ASN A 313 13.65 -21.16 2.30
CA ASN A 313 15.10 -21.30 2.19
C ASN A 313 15.78 -20.06 1.60
N GLU A 314 15.04 -19.30 0.79
CA GLU A 314 15.56 -18.15 0.06
C GLU A 314 14.46 -17.12 -0.24
N VAL A 315 14.89 -15.88 -0.44
CA VAL A 315 14.03 -14.75 -0.83
C VAL A 315 14.72 -13.95 -1.94
N TYR A 316 13.93 -13.35 -2.82
CA TYR A 316 14.39 -12.63 -4.00
C TYR A 316 13.89 -11.18 -4.02
N ALA A 317 14.45 -10.37 -4.91
CA ALA A 317 13.96 -9.02 -5.19
C ALA A 317 12.43 -8.99 -5.40
N GLY A 318 11.76 -8.06 -4.72
CA GLY A 318 10.30 -7.92 -4.69
C GLY A 318 9.58 -8.69 -3.56
N ASP A 319 10.26 -9.63 -2.89
CA ASP A 319 9.62 -10.39 -1.81
C ASP A 319 9.55 -9.58 -0.50
N ILE A 320 8.43 -9.74 0.21
CA ILE A 320 8.28 -9.35 1.62
C ILE A 320 8.49 -10.59 2.48
N PHE A 321 9.37 -10.49 3.49
CA PHE A 321 9.73 -11.59 4.37
C PHE A 321 10.03 -11.07 5.78
N ALA A 322 10.20 -11.99 6.72
CA ALA A 322 10.48 -11.67 8.11
C ALA A 322 11.69 -12.45 8.64
N LEU A 323 12.41 -11.83 9.58
CA LEU A 323 13.55 -12.38 10.29
C LEU A 323 13.32 -12.34 11.81
N PHE A 324 13.84 -13.35 12.51
CA PHE A 324 13.82 -13.40 13.97
C PHE A 324 15.08 -12.82 14.59
N GLY A 325 14.92 -12.08 15.69
CA GLY A 325 16.02 -11.69 16.57
C GLY A 325 16.98 -10.66 15.95
N VAL A 326 16.53 -9.91 14.95
CA VAL A 326 17.29 -8.84 14.34
C VAL A 326 17.08 -7.56 15.16
N ASP A 327 18.11 -7.13 15.90
CA ASP A 327 18.10 -5.84 16.59
C ASP A 327 18.37 -4.71 15.57
N CYS A 328 17.31 -4.00 15.19
CA CYS A 328 17.35 -2.84 14.32
C CYS A 328 16.19 -1.90 14.60
N ALA A 329 16.23 -0.72 13.97
CA ALA A 329 15.10 0.21 13.93
C ALA A 329 14.32 0.02 12.63
N SER A 330 13.05 0.45 12.62
CA SER A 330 12.31 0.60 11.37
C SER A 330 12.98 1.65 10.47
N GLY A 331 13.10 1.38 9.18
CA GLY A 331 13.80 2.20 8.20
C GLY A 331 15.27 1.80 7.98
N ASP A 332 15.82 0.88 8.79
CA ASP A 332 17.19 0.42 8.60
C ASP A 332 17.35 -0.40 7.30
N THR A 333 18.43 -0.14 6.56
CA THR A 333 18.81 -0.89 5.36
C THR A 333 19.77 -2.02 5.69
N PHE A 334 19.59 -3.15 5.03
CA PHE A 334 20.44 -4.33 5.17
C PHE A 334 21.09 -4.72 3.84
N VAL A 335 22.39 -5.01 3.89
CA VAL A 335 23.22 -5.37 2.73
C VAL A 335 24.13 -6.55 3.04
N ILE A 336 24.61 -7.27 2.02
CA ILE A 336 25.62 -8.34 2.23
C ILE A 336 27.04 -7.77 2.39
N ASP A 337 27.39 -6.70 1.69
CA ASP A 337 28.70 -6.04 1.81
C ASP A 337 28.53 -4.58 2.24
N PRO A 338 28.98 -4.21 3.46
CA PRO A 338 28.90 -2.83 3.93
C PRO A 338 29.78 -1.86 3.12
N LYS A 339 30.78 -2.35 2.37
CA LYS A 339 31.68 -1.50 1.57
C LYS A 339 30.98 -0.78 0.42
N ASN A 340 29.82 -1.28 0.00
CA ASN A 340 29.03 -0.62 -1.04
C ASN A 340 28.56 0.78 -0.59
N GLY A 341 28.43 1.01 0.73
CA GLY A 341 28.09 2.31 1.31
C GLY A 341 26.72 2.84 0.87
N ILE A 342 25.81 1.94 0.52
CA ILE A 342 24.46 2.28 0.07
C ILE A 342 23.46 2.16 1.22
N SER A 343 22.51 3.08 1.26
CA SER A 343 21.35 3.07 2.17
C SER A 343 20.09 3.33 1.35
N LEU A 344 18.97 2.74 1.74
CA LEU A 344 17.68 3.11 1.18
C LEU A 344 17.19 4.39 1.86
N GLU A 345 16.44 5.20 1.11
CA GLU A 345 15.83 6.42 1.64
C GLU A 345 14.90 6.09 2.82
N SER A 346 15.10 6.82 3.92
CA SER A 346 14.28 6.69 5.13
C SER A 346 12.85 7.18 4.88
N ILE A 347 11.93 6.79 5.76
CA ILE A 347 10.56 7.31 5.74
C ILE A 347 10.55 8.77 6.19
N TYR A 348 9.58 9.54 5.68
CA TYR A 348 9.28 10.84 6.25
C TYR A 348 8.62 10.67 7.61
N VAL A 349 9.24 11.23 8.65
CA VAL A 349 8.72 11.23 10.02
C VAL A 349 8.21 12.64 10.34
N PRO A 350 6.90 12.83 10.60
CA PRO A 350 6.38 14.13 11.00
C PRO A 350 6.90 14.53 12.39
N GLU A 351 7.01 15.84 12.64
CA GLU A 351 7.35 16.35 13.97
C GLU A 351 6.20 16.09 14.97
N PRO A 352 6.51 15.72 16.22
CA PRO A 352 5.51 15.51 17.24
C PRO A 352 4.81 16.82 17.60
N VAL A 353 3.51 16.77 17.85
CA VAL A 353 2.67 17.96 18.10
C VAL A 353 2.17 18.05 19.54
N VAL A 354 2.26 16.95 20.30
CA VAL A 354 1.87 16.90 21.71
C VAL A 354 3.00 16.31 22.54
N SER A 355 3.24 16.90 23.72
CA SER A 355 4.18 16.39 24.72
C SER A 355 3.46 16.17 26.05
N MET A 356 3.78 15.08 26.74
CA MET A 356 3.20 14.73 28.03
C MET A 356 4.26 14.15 28.97
N SER A 357 4.17 14.51 30.25
CA SER A 357 4.96 13.88 31.30
C SER A 357 4.32 12.55 31.70
N ILE A 358 5.12 11.48 31.74
CA ILE A 358 4.65 10.15 32.14
C ILE A 358 5.56 9.57 33.21
N ASN A 359 4.96 8.94 34.23
CA ASN A 359 5.69 8.29 35.31
C ASN A 359 5.02 6.96 35.69
N PRO A 360 5.80 5.92 36.04
CA PRO A 360 5.22 4.69 36.55
C PRO A 360 4.55 4.96 37.90
N ALA A 361 3.33 4.47 38.09
CA ALA A 361 2.59 4.64 39.35
C ALA A 361 3.31 4.00 40.54
N ASN A 362 4.10 2.96 40.30
CA ASN A 362 4.86 2.25 41.31
C ASN A 362 6.35 2.22 40.94
N ASN A 363 7.22 2.54 41.89
CA ASN A 363 8.68 2.57 41.67
C ASN A 363 9.26 1.22 41.27
N LYS A 364 8.60 0.11 41.63
CA LYS A 364 9.03 -1.25 41.25
C LYS A 364 8.95 -1.51 39.74
N ASP A 365 8.12 -0.76 39.01
CA ASP A 365 7.90 -0.96 37.57
C ASP A 365 8.88 -0.17 36.70
N ARG A 366 9.81 0.59 37.30
CA ARG A 366 10.72 1.51 36.59
C ARG A 366 11.59 0.80 35.54
N ASP A 367 12.09 -0.40 35.83
CA ASP A 367 12.91 -1.16 34.88
C ASP A 367 12.09 -1.67 33.69
N SER A 368 10.89 -2.18 33.96
CA SER A 368 9.94 -2.63 32.93
C SER A 368 9.47 -1.46 32.06
N PHE A 369 9.23 -0.30 32.69
CA PHE A 369 8.88 0.95 32.02
C PHE A 369 9.99 1.41 31.06
N SER A 370 11.24 1.47 31.54
CA SER A 370 12.39 1.84 30.69
C SER A 370 12.55 0.90 29.49
N LYS A 371 12.38 -0.41 29.68
CA LYS A 371 12.38 -1.40 28.59
C LYS A 371 11.24 -1.17 27.59
N ALA A 372 10.05 -0.84 28.07
CA ALA A 372 8.89 -0.58 27.22
C ALA A 372 9.08 0.70 26.38
N ILE A 373 9.54 1.79 26.99
CA ILE A 373 9.85 3.05 26.28
C ILE A 373 10.89 2.82 25.18
N ALA A 374 12.02 2.20 25.51
CA ALA A 374 13.07 1.91 24.54
C ALA A 374 12.57 1.02 23.39
N ARG A 375 11.62 0.13 23.66
CA ARG A 375 10.97 -0.70 22.64
C ARG A 375 10.05 0.15 21.75
N PHE A 376 9.17 0.97 22.31
CA PHE A 376 8.24 1.80 21.53
C PHE A 376 8.97 2.81 20.66
N THR A 377 10.05 3.42 21.15
CA THR A 377 10.90 4.33 20.35
C THR A 377 11.58 3.62 19.16
N LYS A 378 11.89 2.32 19.28
CA LYS A 378 12.43 1.54 18.15
C LYS A 378 11.34 1.17 17.13
N GLU A 379 10.14 0.85 17.62
CA GLU A 379 9.00 0.45 16.80
C GLU A 379 8.39 1.64 16.04
N ASP A 380 8.35 2.82 16.65
CA ASP A 380 7.74 4.03 16.11
C ASP A 380 8.68 5.25 16.21
N PRO A 381 9.18 5.77 15.07
CA PRO A 381 10.07 6.92 15.08
C PRO A 381 9.37 8.26 15.39
N THR A 382 8.03 8.35 15.39
CA THR A 382 7.35 9.58 15.86
C THR A 382 7.30 9.66 17.38
N PHE A 383 7.47 8.54 18.08
CA PHE A 383 7.47 8.49 19.53
C PHE A 383 8.84 8.89 20.10
N HIS A 384 8.94 10.15 20.50
CA HIS A 384 10.14 10.71 21.09
C HIS A 384 10.10 10.62 22.61
N PHE A 385 11.25 10.36 23.21
CA PHE A 385 11.42 10.28 24.65
C PHE A 385 12.64 11.11 25.04
N PHE A 386 12.48 11.97 26.05
CA PHE A 386 13.59 12.63 26.71
C PHE A 386 13.35 12.76 28.21
N PHE A 387 14.44 12.77 28.98
CA PHE A 387 14.39 13.00 30.41
C PHE A 387 14.80 14.46 30.69
N ASP A 388 13.88 15.23 31.26
CA ASP A 388 14.14 16.60 31.70
C ASP A 388 14.94 16.55 33.01
N SER A 389 16.21 16.95 32.97
CA SER A 389 17.09 16.96 34.14
C SER A 389 16.70 17.98 35.19
N ASP A 390 16.04 19.07 34.79
CA ASP A 390 15.72 20.20 35.66
C ASP A 390 14.48 19.88 36.49
N ASN A 391 13.44 19.37 35.82
CA ASN A 391 12.19 18.96 36.47
C ASN A 391 12.21 17.51 36.97
N LYS A 392 13.20 16.70 36.56
CA LYS A 392 13.33 15.26 36.85
C LYS A 392 12.15 14.43 36.36
N GLU A 393 11.59 14.84 35.23
CA GLU A 393 10.43 14.19 34.63
C GLU A 393 10.79 13.50 33.32
N THR A 394 10.09 12.41 33.04
CA THR A 394 10.13 11.76 31.74
C THR A 394 9.07 12.39 30.85
N ILE A 395 9.49 13.04 29.76
CA ILE A 395 8.60 13.63 28.78
C ILE A 395 8.60 12.75 27.53
N VAL A 396 7.40 12.45 27.05
CA VAL A 396 7.18 11.77 25.77
C VAL A 396 6.44 12.69 24.81
N SER A 397 6.82 12.63 23.54
CA SER A 397 6.22 13.43 22.48
C SER A 397 5.79 12.54 21.32
N GLY A 398 4.68 12.87 20.69
CA GLY A 398 4.10 12.13 19.56
C GLY A 398 3.19 12.96 18.67
#